data_AF-A0A5K1BJ94-F1
#
_entry.id   AF-A0A5K1BJ94-F1
#
_cell.length_a   1.000
_cell.length_b   1.000
_cell.length_c   1.000
_cell.angle_alpha   90.00
_cell.angle_beta   90.00
_cell.angle_gamma   90.00
#
_symmetry.space_group_name_H-M   'P 1'
#
loop_
_entity.id
_entity.type
_entity.pdbx_description
1 polymer ?
#
loop_
_entity_poly.entity_id
_entity_poly.type
_entity_poly.pdbx_seq_one_letter_code
_entity_poly.pdbx_strand_id
1 'polypeptide(L)' 'TFGQVLECWDMQNNEMVAIKIIRSLHKYREAAKVEINVLQQLARNDPWGTR' A
#
# COMPACT_ATOMS: atom_id res chain seq x y z
N THR A 1 2.00 12.17 -11.45
CA THR A 1 2.42 10.79 -11.10
C THR A 1 2.26 10.60 -9.60
N PHE A 2 1.73 9.44 -9.16
CA PHE A 2 1.28 9.20 -7.78
C PHE A 2 2.43 8.94 -6.77
N GLY A 3 3.61 8.52 -7.25
CA GLY A 3 4.73 8.15 -6.40
C GLY A 3 5.78 7.34 -7.17
N GLN A 4 6.65 6.65 -6.42
CA GLN A 4 7.57 5.63 -6.91
C GLN A 4 7.28 4.31 -6.18
N VAL A 5 7.43 3.17 -6.86
CA VAL A 5 7.33 1.84 -6.24
C VAL A 5 8.71 1.19 -6.33
N LEU A 6 9.15 0.58 -5.23
CA LEU A 6 10.41 -0.13 -5.13
C LEU A 6 10.16 -1.58 -4.74
N GLU A 7 10.96 -2.48 -5.29
CA GLU A 7 11.09 -3.84 -4.78
C GLU A 7 12.09 -3.81 -3.61
N CYS A 8 11.71 -4.36 -2.45
CA CYS A 8 12.48 -4.30 -1.21
C CYS A 8 12.42 -5.65 -0.48
N TRP A 9 13.50 -5.98 0.22
CA TRP A 9 13.54 -7.15 1.10
C TRP A 9 13.04 -6.79 2.51
N ASP A 10 11.97 -7.43 2.96
CA ASP A 10 11.48 -7.31 4.34
C ASP A 10 12.25 -8.29 5.24
N MET A 11 13.13 -7.76 6.09
CA MET A 11 13.94 -8.56 7.01
C MET A 11 13.14 -9.22 8.14
N GLN A 12 11.94 -8.71 8.46
CA GLN A 12 11.12 -9.25 9.56
C GLN A 12 10.36 -10.49 9.11
N ASN A 13 9.76 -10.44 7.92
CA ASN A 13 8.98 -11.54 7.36
C ASN A 13 9.79 -12.40 6.36
N ASN A 14 11.03 -11.98 6.04
CA ASN A 14 11.94 -12.67 5.14
C ASN A 14 11.34 -12.91 3.74
N GLU A 15 10.67 -11.88 3.20
CA GLU A 15 9.98 -11.89 1.91
C GLU A 15 10.31 -10.63 1.06
N MET A 16 10.20 -10.76 -0.27
CA MET A 16 10.27 -9.60 -1.18
C MET A 16 8.92 -8.87 -1.18
N VAL A 17 8.94 -7.55 -1.01
CA VAL A 17 7.74 -6.70 -0.96
C VAL A 17 7.85 -5.49 -1.89
N ALA A 18 6.69 -4.95 -2.29
CA ALA A 18 6.62 -3.67 -3.00
C ALA A 18 6.39 -2.53 -2.01
N ILE A 19 7.29 -1.54 -1.97
CA ILE A 19 7.14 -0.31 -1.16
C ILE A 19 6.71 0.84 -2.07
N LYS A 20 5.49 1.35 -1.86
CA LYS A 20 4.94 2.51 -2.57
C LYS A 20 5.22 3.80 -1.81
N ILE A 21 6.10 4.66 -2.36
CA ILE A 21 6.48 5.95 -1.77
C ILE A 21 5.63 7.06 -2.38
N ILE A 22 4.76 7.67 -1.57
CA ILE A 22 3.89 8.77 -1.98
C ILE A 22 4.53 10.12 -1.67
N ARG A 23 4.40 11.07 -2.60
CA ARG A 23 4.90 12.44 -2.40
C ARG A 23 4.15 13.13 -1.24
N SER A 24 4.88 13.92 -0.47
CA SER A 24 4.42 14.66 0.73
C SER A 24 3.39 15.79 0.47
N LEU A 25 2.77 15.86 -0.70
CA LEU A 25 1.77 16.90 -1.02
C LEU A 25 0.39 16.47 -0.51
N HIS A 26 -0.37 17.43 0.02
CA HIS A 26 -1.69 17.20 0.60
C HIS A 26 -2.62 16.36 -0.29
N LYS A 27 -2.81 16.76 -1.56
CA LYS A 27 -3.68 16.02 -2.49
C LYS A 27 -3.31 14.55 -2.69
N TYR A 28 -2.02 14.20 -2.64
CA TYR A 28 -1.57 12.82 -2.79
C TYR A 28 -1.69 12.02 -1.50
N ARG A 29 -1.54 12.67 -0.33
CA ARG A 29 -1.81 12.05 0.96
C ARG A 29 -3.29 11.71 1.12
N GLU A 30 -4.18 12.61 0.73
CA GLU A 30 -5.63 12.35 0.79
C GLU A 30 -6.02 11.20 -0.14
N ALA A 31 -5.48 11.15 -1.36
CA ALA A 31 -5.67 10.01 -2.25
C ALA A 31 -5.12 8.69 -1.66
N ALA A 32 -3.94 8.71 -1.03
CA ALA A 32 -3.35 7.53 -0.41
C ALA A 32 -4.17 7.01 0.78
N LYS A 33 -4.78 7.89 1.58
CA LYS A 33 -5.70 7.49 2.66
C LYS A 33 -6.91 6.76 2.11
N VAL A 34 -7.48 7.24 1.00
CA VAL A 34 -8.61 6.58 0.34
C VAL A 34 -8.21 5.18 -0.14
N GLU A 35 -7.04 5.04 -0.78
CA GLU A 35 -6.52 3.75 -1.22
C GLU A 35 -6.35 2.76 -0.05
N ILE A 36 -5.74 3.20 1.05
CA ILE A 36 -5.59 2.39 2.28
C ILE A 36 -6.96 1.97 2.82
N ASN A 37 -7.92 2.89 2.89
CA ASN A 37 -9.26 2.59 3.42
C ASN A 37 -9.98 1.53 2.57
N VAL A 38 -9.92 1.65 1.24
CA VAL A 38 -10.53 0.66 0.33
C VAL A 38 -9.87 -0.70 0.51
N LEU A 39 -8.54 -0.77 0.54
CA LEU A 39 -7.82 -2.04 0.74
C LEU A 39 -8.14 -2.69 2.09
N GLN A 40 -8.22 -1.90 3.17
CA GLN A 40 -8.62 -2.38 4.49
C GLN A 40 -10.07 -2.85 4.55
N GLN A 41 -10.96 -2.22 3.77
CA GLN A 41 -12.36 -2.64 3.68
C GLN A 41 -12.47 -3.95 2.90
N LEU A 42 -11.71 -4.11 1.81
CA LEU A 42 -11.67 -5.36 1.05
C LEU A 42 -11.11 -6.50 1.90
N ALA A 43 -9.96 -6.32 2.55
CA ALA A 43 -9.35 -7.33 3.40
C ALA A 43 -10.26 -7.80 4.56
N ARG A 44 -11.15 -6.92 5.05
CA ARG A 44 -12.14 -7.27 6.09
C ARG A 44 -13.34 -8.05 5.55
N ASN A 45 -13.78 -7.76 4.33
CA ASN A 45 -14.99 -8.33 3.75
C ASN A 45 -14.71 -9.53 2.83
N ASP A 46 -13.47 -9.70 2.40
CA ASP A 46 -12.99 -10.82 1.59
C ASP A 46 -11.74 -11.45 2.22
N PRO A 47 -11.91 -12.27 3.28
CA PRO A 47 -10.78 -12.88 4.00
C PRO A 47 -10.06 -13.97 3.20
N TRP A 48 -10.63 -14.40 2.07
CA TRP A 48 -10.02 -15.37 1.14
C TRP A 48 -9.33 -14.68 -0.03
N GLY A 49 -9.47 -13.35 -0.15
CA GLY A 49 -8.75 -12.54 -1.11
C GLY A 49 -7.25 -12.66 -0.86
N THR A 50 -6.54 -13.22 -1.84
CA THR A 50 -5.09 -13.42 -1.76
C THR A 50 -4.34 -12.08 -1.71
N ARG A 51 -3.26 -12.06 -0.93
CA ARG A 51 -2.29 -10.97 -0.84
C ARG A 51 -1.43 -10.87 -2.08
#